data_AF-A0AAU3M6X1-F1
#
_entry.id   AF-A0AAU3M6X1-F1
#
_cell.length_a   1.000
_cell.length_b   1.000
_cell.length_c   1.000
_cell.angle_alpha   90.00
_cell.angle_beta   90.00
_cell.angle_gamma   90.00
#
_symmetry.space_group_name_H-M   'P 1'
#
loop_
_entity.id
_entity.type
_entity.pdbx_description
1 polymer ?
#
loop_
_entity_poly.entity_id
_entity_poly.type
_entity_poly.pdbx_seq_one_letter_code
_entity_poly.pdbx_strand_id
1 'polypeptide(L)'
;MLKRAFVARDPGRLRLRSAVRAVLGIGLAVAVCGLAGHSLVAAVTGGLAALLALFTVTDTTVRGQAVTTALLPAVGFPVLALAAVLHGQPVARGAAFLAVMGAGVYARRWGPRGHALGVFAFMAFFTSQFLHTLPGQLPELYSAVALSLLASSAVRFGLWCYERRLTPAAVPAPVSGTGLARITTRQAIQAAAGGTVALMAGQLLSDQRWYWAVGATWWVFVNTASRGETLVRGFRRVLGTLIGIPVGLCVVVPLHGAPVPTALLVAVGVFGIFYTAAVSYTWMMFSVTVMAGALYGALGVLDPALLALRLGETAVGALGAVLAVLLVLPVTTHATTDAWIQRALRCVHACTEEAAARLSGSATADPAPRVAELEALLGRVRLSLAPLVHPLSPLRARRARAAHVLALLDECAREVRGLASVAADPEASHDARLAAACWRVESAVEALTAPERPARTPIAVGLPAHAAAAEPALAHLHGLERALAELATPLHSPPRSPLVAA
;
A
#
# COMPACT_ATOMS: atom_id res chain seq x y z
N MET A 1 14.93 7.27 18.93
CA MET A 1 14.17 7.09 17.66
C MET A 1 13.23 5.87 17.67
N LEU A 2 13.55 4.75 18.34
CA LEU A 2 12.61 3.64 18.55
C LEU A 2 11.26 4.06 19.17
N LYS A 3 11.29 4.98 20.15
CA LYS A 3 10.08 5.52 20.79
C LYS A 3 9.07 6.07 19.77
N ARG A 4 9.47 6.83 18.73
CA ARG A 4 8.50 7.39 17.77
C ARG A 4 7.90 6.37 16.80
N ALA A 5 8.59 5.25 16.53
CA ALA A 5 8.06 4.19 15.67
C ALA A 5 7.05 3.28 16.39
N PHE A 6 7.19 3.10 17.71
CA PHE A 6 6.21 2.38 18.54
C PHE A 6 5.14 3.29 19.16
N VAL A 7 5.41 4.60 19.26
CA VAL A 7 4.50 5.64 19.77
C VAL A 7 3.87 6.41 18.60
N ALA A 8 3.54 5.71 17.51
CA ALA A 8 2.53 6.23 16.61
C ALA A 8 1.17 6.06 17.31
N ARG A 9 0.45 7.15 17.58
CA ARG A 9 -0.89 7.10 18.20
C ARG A 9 -1.75 6.08 17.43
N ASP A 10 -2.42 5.16 18.14
CA ASP A 10 -3.37 4.18 17.56
C ASP A 10 -4.80 4.61 17.87
N PRO A 11 -5.33 5.66 17.21
CA PRO A 11 -6.69 6.11 17.45
C PRO A 11 -7.67 4.97 17.18
N GLY A 12 -8.53 4.68 18.15
CA GLY A 12 -9.50 3.56 18.06
C GLY A 12 -8.90 2.16 18.25
N ARG A 13 -7.61 2.03 18.61
CA ARG A 13 -6.91 0.75 18.83
C ARG A 13 -7.01 -0.20 17.62
N LEU A 14 -7.06 0.33 16.40
CA LEU A 14 -7.31 -0.46 15.19
C LEU A 14 -6.18 -1.45 14.91
N ARG A 15 -4.92 -1.04 15.14
CA ARG A 15 -3.77 -1.93 14.95
C ARG A 15 -3.78 -3.05 15.97
N LEU A 16 -4.07 -2.73 17.23
CA LEU A 16 -4.21 -3.73 18.29
C LEU A 16 -5.32 -4.73 17.98
N ARG A 17 -6.52 -4.26 17.60
CA ARG A 17 -7.65 -5.12 17.22
C ARG A 17 -7.31 -6.04 16.06
N SER A 18 -6.66 -5.50 15.03
CA SER A 18 -6.21 -6.26 13.86
C SER A 18 -5.20 -7.35 14.25
N ALA A 19 -4.20 -7.01 15.06
CA ALA A 19 -3.16 -7.93 15.50
C ALA A 19 -3.68 -9.05 16.42
N VAL A 20 -4.53 -8.72 17.40
CA VAL A 20 -5.14 -9.73 18.29
C VAL A 20 -6.03 -10.67 17.48
N ARG A 21 -6.87 -10.13 16.59
CA ARG A 21 -7.73 -10.95 15.72
C ARG A 21 -6.91 -11.85 14.79
N ALA A 22 -5.76 -11.38 14.32
CA ALA A 22 -4.87 -12.21 13.51
C ALA A 22 -4.32 -13.40 14.30
N VAL A 23 -3.84 -13.18 15.53
CA VAL A 23 -3.37 -14.25 16.41
C VAL A 23 -4.49 -15.26 16.69
N LEU A 24 -5.69 -14.79 17.02
CA LEU A 24 -6.84 -15.68 17.27
C LEU A 24 -7.25 -16.47 16.02
N GLY A 25 -7.33 -15.81 14.87
CA GLY A 25 -7.75 -16.44 13.61
C GLY A 25 -6.74 -17.46 13.08
N ILE A 26 -5.45 -17.13 13.14
CA ILE A 26 -4.37 -18.04 12.69
C ILE A 26 -4.16 -19.16 13.73
N GLY A 27 -4.23 -18.84 15.03
CA GLY A 27 -4.16 -19.84 16.10
C GLY A 27 -5.28 -20.87 15.99
N LEU A 28 -6.53 -20.42 15.77
CA LEU A 28 -7.66 -21.31 15.52
C LEU A 28 -7.46 -22.15 14.25
N ALA A 29 -6.99 -21.54 13.15
CA ALA A 29 -6.71 -22.26 11.92
C ALA A 29 -5.69 -23.40 12.11
N VAL A 30 -4.57 -23.12 12.78
CA VAL A 30 -3.53 -24.13 13.06
C VAL A 30 -4.05 -25.21 14.01
N ALA A 31 -4.79 -24.83 15.07
CA ALA A 31 -5.36 -25.78 16.01
C ALA A 31 -6.36 -26.73 15.33
N VAL A 32 -7.25 -26.21 14.49
CA VAL A 32 -8.23 -27.01 13.76
C VAL A 32 -7.57 -27.93 12.74
N CYS A 33 -6.51 -27.49 12.05
CA CYS A 33 -5.71 -28.39 11.21
C CYS A 33 -5.08 -29.53 12.02
N GLY A 34 -4.50 -29.23 13.19
CA GLY A 34 -3.95 -30.25 14.07
C GLY A 34 -5.00 -31.25 14.57
N LEU A 35 -6.18 -30.76 14.97
CA LEU A 35 -7.31 -31.60 15.39
C LEU A 35 -7.87 -32.47 14.25
N ALA A 36 -7.78 -31.99 13.00
CA ALA A 36 -8.15 -32.76 11.81
C ALA A 36 -7.10 -33.82 11.42
N GLY A 37 -6.02 -33.97 12.19
CA GLY A 37 -4.95 -34.94 11.93
C GLY A 37 -4.02 -34.54 10.78
N HIS A 38 -4.02 -33.28 10.36
CA HIS A 38 -3.09 -32.80 9.33
C HIS A 38 -1.66 -32.79 9.85
N SER A 39 -0.72 -33.10 8.95
CA SER A 39 0.71 -32.99 9.18
C SER A 39 1.10 -31.56 9.54
N LEU A 40 2.27 -31.40 10.19
CA LEU A 40 2.83 -30.08 10.50
C LEU A 40 2.99 -29.23 9.24
N VAL A 41 3.40 -29.83 8.12
CA VAL A 41 3.56 -29.18 6.81
C VAL A 41 2.22 -28.60 6.33
N ALA A 42 1.14 -29.38 6.43
CA ALA A 42 -0.20 -28.93 6.06
C ALA A 42 -0.73 -27.86 7.03
N ALA A 43 -0.50 -27.99 8.34
CA ALA A 43 -0.86 -26.99 9.34
C ALA A 43 -0.13 -25.65 9.11
N VAL A 44 1.16 -25.67 8.77
CA VAL A 44 1.93 -24.47 8.41
C VAL A 44 1.40 -23.84 7.12
N THR A 45 1.08 -24.64 6.11
CA THR A 45 0.50 -24.16 4.85
C THR A 45 -0.85 -23.47 5.08
N GLY A 46 -1.73 -24.11 5.85
CA GLY A 46 -3.02 -23.55 6.24
C GLY A 46 -2.90 -22.27 7.07
N GLY A 47 -2.01 -22.27 8.07
CA GLY A 47 -1.71 -21.09 8.89
C GLY A 47 -1.18 -19.90 8.07
N LEU A 48 -0.29 -20.15 7.10
CA LEU A 48 0.18 -19.13 6.14
C LEU A 48 -0.96 -18.63 5.26
N ALA A 49 -1.86 -19.50 4.78
CA ALA A 49 -3.03 -19.09 4.01
C ALA A 49 -3.97 -18.20 4.83
N ALA A 50 -4.24 -18.55 6.09
CA ALA A 50 -5.02 -17.72 7.02
C ALA A 50 -4.35 -16.36 7.27
N LEU A 51 -3.04 -16.36 7.49
CA LEU A 51 -2.26 -15.13 7.65
C LEU A 51 -2.40 -14.22 6.44
N LEU A 52 -2.22 -14.75 5.23
CA LEU A 52 -2.33 -13.99 4.00
C LEU A 52 -3.75 -13.47 3.76
N ALA A 53 -4.79 -14.27 4.05
CA ALA A 53 -6.16 -13.81 3.94
C ALA A 53 -6.46 -12.64 4.89
N LEU A 54 -6.01 -12.73 6.14
CA LEU A 54 -6.20 -11.67 7.12
C LEU A 54 -5.37 -10.42 6.80
N PHE A 55 -4.19 -10.59 6.21
CA PHE A 55 -3.25 -9.50 5.93
C PHE A 55 -3.52 -8.76 4.61
N THR A 56 -3.94 -9.47 3.56
CA THR A 56 -3.99 -8.93 2.20
C THR A 56 -5.40 -8.51 1.76
N VAL A 57 -6.44 -9.13 2.34
CA VAL A 57 -7.83 -8.81 2.02
C VAL A 57 -8.22 -7.50 2.70
N THR A 58 -8.16 -6.43 1.92
CA THR A 58 -8.34 -5.04 2.35
C THR A 58 -9.50 -4.33 1.63
N ASP A 59 -10.43 -5.10 1.05
CA ASP A 59 -11.67 -4.56 0.50
C ASP A 59 -12.39 -3.65 1.52
N THR A 60 -12.99 -2.57 1.03
CA THR A 60 -13.62 -1.53 1.88
C THR A 60 -14.88 -2.00 2.59
N THR A 61 -15.58 -2.98 2.03
CA THR A 61 -16.83 -3.53 2.59
C THR A 61 -16.62 -4.95 3.11
N VAL A 62 -17.33 -5.31 4.17
CA VAL A 62 -17.30 -6.67 4.74
C VAL A 62 -17.72 -7.72 3.70
N ARG A 63 -18.74 -7.42 2.88
CA ARG A 63 -19.15 -8.29 1.77
C ARG A 63 -18.03 -8.46 0.74
N GLY A 64 -17.36 -7.37 0.38
CA GLY A 64 -16.19 -7.42 -0.51
C GLY A 64 -15.07 -8.29 0.04
N GLN A 65 -14.76 -8.14 1.35
CA GLN A 65 -13.76 -8.95 2.02
C GLN A 65 -14.12 -10.44 2.01
N ALA A 66 -15.38 -10.79 2.31
CA ALA A 66 -15.84 -12.18 2.27
C ALA A 66 -15.74 -12.80 0.87
N VAL A 67 -16.15 -12.07 -0.17
CA VAL A 67 -16.04 -12.51 -1.57
C VAL A 67 -14.57 -12.70 -1.95
N THR A 68 -13.69 -11.74 -1.63
CA THR A 68 -12.27 -11.87 -1.94
C THR A 68 -11.64 -13.06 -1.23
N THR A 69 -11.95 -13.29 0.05
CA THR A 69 -11.48 -14.48 0.80
C THR A 69 -11.96 -15.79 0.16
N ALA A 70 -13.23 -15.86 -0.26
CA ALA A 70 -13.78 -17.03 -0.93
C ALA A 70 -13.14 -17.30 -2.31
N LEU A 71 -12.60 -16.28 -2.97
CA LEU A 71 -11.88 -16.41 -4.25
C LEU A 71 -10.41 -16.82 -4.08
N LEU A 72 -9.82 -16.75 -2.88
CA LEU A 72 -8.42 -17.11 -2.66
C LEU A 72 -8.11 -18.57 -3.06
N PRO A 73 -8.91 -19.59 -2.68
CA PRO A 73 -8.69 -20.97 -3.11
C PRO A 73 -8.76 -21.15 -4.63
N ALA A 74 -9.67 -20.42 -5.30
CA ALA A 74 -9.86 -20.53 -6.75
C ALA A 74 -8.60 -20.14 -7.55
N VAL A 75 -7.75 -19.28 -6.98
CA VAL A 75 -6.45 -18.92 -7.57
C VAL A 75 -5.30 -19.72 -6.94
N GLY A 76 -5.34 -19.93 -5.63
CA GLY A 76 -4.27 -20.61 -4.90
C GLY A 76 -4.13 -22.09 -5.22
N PHE A 77 -5.23 -22.84 -5.35
CA PHE A 77 -5.16 -24.29 -5.60
C PHE A 77 -4.58 -24.64 -6.97
N PRO A 78 -5.01 -23.99 -8.08
CA PRO A 78 -4.37 -24.23 -9.38
C PRO A 78 -2.88 -23.88 -9.39
N VAL A 79 -2.49 -22.79 -8.73
CA VAL A 79 -1.08 -22.37 -8.65
C VAL A 79 -0.25 -23.34 -7.81
N LEU A 80 -0.81 -23.83 -6.69
CA LEU A 80 -0.17 -24.86 -5.87
C LEU A 80 -0.01 -26.18 -6.64
N ALA A 81 -1.02 -26.58 -7.42
CA ALA A 81 -0.95 -27.75 -8.30
C ALA A 81 0.16 -27.59 -9.34
N LEU A 82 0.18 -26.45 -10.04
CA LEU A 82 1.17 -26.12 -11.05
C LEU A 82 2.58 -26.20 -10.47
N ALA A 83 2.81 -25.62 -9.30
CA ALA A 83 4.10 -25.64 -8.63
C ALA A 83 4.55 -27.05 -8.22
N ALA A 84 3.61 -27.88 -7.74
CA ALA A 84 3.89 -29.27 -7.35
C ALA A 84 4.20 -30.17 -8.55
N VAL A 85 3.46 -30.02 -9.66
CA VAL A 85 3.70 -30.79 -10.89
C VAL A 85 5.03 -30.41 -11.55
N LEU A 86 5.39 -29.13 -11.53
CA LEU A 86 6.65 -28.64 -12.09
C LEU A 86 7.86 -28.88 -11.18
N HIS A 87 7.70 -29.53 -10.02
CA HIS A 87 8.78 -29.71 -9.05
C HIS A 87 10.04 -30.34 -9.67
N GLY A 88 9.88 -31.34 -10.54
CA GLY A 88 10.97 -32.04 -11.23
C GLY A 88 11.55 -31.33 -12.46
N GLN A 89 11.03 -30.15 -12.85
CA GLN A 89 11.48 -29.43 -14.06
C GLN A 89 12.00 -28.03 -13.70
N PRO A 90 13.29 -27.86 -13.33
CA PRO A 90 13.82 -26.62 -12.77
C PRO A 90 13.57 -25.37 -13.64
N VAL A 91 13.78 -25.48 -14.95
CA VAL A 91 13.61 -24.36 -15.89
C VAL A 91 12.13 -23.97 -16.02
N ALA A 92 11.26 -24.95 -16.25
CA ALA A 92 9.81 -24.72 -16.37
C ALA A 92 9.22 -24.16 -15.06
N ARG A 93 9.68 -24.66 -13.91
CA ARG A 93 9.31 -24.16 -12.58
C ARG A 93 9.73 -22.72 -12.36
N GLY A 94 10.95 -22.35 -12.74
CA GLY A 94 11.44 -20.98 -12.67
C GLY A 94 10.62 -20.03 -13.56
N ALA A 95 10.39 -20.43 -14.82
CA ALA A 95 9.57 -19.66 -15.75
C ALA A 95 8.12 -19.47 -15.26
N ALA A 96 7.49 -20.54 -14.76
CA ALA A 96 6.14 -20.49 -14.19
C ALA A 96 6.08 -19.59 -12.95
N PHE A 97 7.10 -19.62 -12.08
CA PHE A 97 7.13 -18.76 -10.90
C PHE A 97 7.20 -17.28 -11.29
N LEU A 98 8.04 -16.93 -12.26
CA LEU A 98 8.15 -15.56 -12.78
C LEU A 98 6.87 -15.12 -13.50
N ALA A 99 6.19 -16.03 -14.21
CA ALA A 99 4.89 -15.74 -14.83
C ALA A 99 3.81 -15.45 -13.77
N VAL A 100 3.72 -16.27 -12.71
CA VAL A 100 2.80 -16.04 -11.58
C VAL A 100 3.14 -14.73 -10.86
N MET A 101 4.43 -14.43 -10.67
CA MET A 101 4.92 -13.18 -10.09
C MET A 101 4.43 -11.97 -10.90
N GLY A 102 4.67 -11.96 -12.21
CA GLY A 102 4.24 -10.89 -13.13
C GLY A 102 2.72 -10.75 -13.17
N ALA A 103 2.00 -11.87 -13.30
CA ALA A 103 0.53 -11.89 -13.29
C ALA A 103 -0.05 -11.36 -11.98
N GLY A 104 0.52 -11.74 -10.84
CA GLY A 104 0.11 -11.26 -9.52
C GLY A 104 0.34 -9.76 -9.31
N VAL A 105 1.43 -9.21 -9.86
CA VAL A 105 1.63 -7.74 -9.86
C VAL A 105 0.66 -7.04 -10.80
N TYR A 106 0.44 -7.61 -11.99
CA TYR A 106 -0.49 -7.07 -12.97
C TYR A 106 -1.93 -7.05 -12.46
N ALA A 107 -2.32 -8.07 -11.67
CA ALA A 107 -3.65 -8.20 -11.10
C ALA A 107 -4.03 -7.04 -10.16
N ARG A 108 -3.06 -6.30 -9.62
CA ARG A 108 -3.30 -5.12 -8.77
C ARG A 108 -4.12 -4.03 -9.47
N ARG A 109 -4.23 -4.08 -10.80
CA ARG A 109 -5.12 -3.20 -11.58
C ARG A 109 -6.59 -3.29 -11.19
N TRP A 110 -7.02 -4.42 -10.61
CA TRP A 110 -8.38 -4.63 -10.11
C TRP A 110 -8.54 -4.23 -8.63
N GLY A 111 -7.67 -3.34 -8.14
CA GLY A 111 -7.75 -2.80 -6.79
C GLY A 111 -7.39 -3.81 -5.68
N PRO A 112 -7.95 -3.66 -4.47
CA PRO A 112 -7.63 -4.50 -3.31
C PRO A 112 -7.82 -6.01 -3.56
N ARG A 113 -8.89 -6.38 -4.28
CA ARG A 113 -9.16 -7.79 -4.62
C ARG A 113 -8.07 -8.39 -5.50
N GLY A 114 -7.74 -7.70 -6.58
CA GLY A 114 -6.67 -8.15 -7.48
C GLY A 114 -5.31 -8.20 -6.80
N HIS A 115 -5.05 -7.29 -5.86
CA HIS A 115 -3.87 -7.34 -4.99
C HIS A 115 -3.85 -8.61 -4.13
N ALA A 116 -4.93 -8.89 -3.39
CA ALA A 116 -5.02 -10.06 -2.51
C ALA A 116 -4.86 -11.39 -3.28
N LEU A 117 -5.58 -11.54 -4.40
CA LEU A 117 -5.49 -12.73 -5.24
C LEU A 117 -4.07 -12.92 -5.82
N GLY A 118 -3.44 -11.84 -6.27
CA GLY A 118 -2.07 -11.88 -6.78
C GLY A 118 -1.05 -12.25 -5.70
N VAL A 119 -1.22 -11.75 -4.47
CA VAL A 119 -0.37 -12.14 -3.33
C VAL A 119 -0.54 -13.62 -2.99
N PHE A 120 -1.79 -14.07 -2.94
CA PHE A 120 -2.11 -15.45 -2.58
C PHE A 120 -1.59 -16.44 -3.63
N ALA A 121 -1.71 -16.13 -4.92
CA ALA A 121 -1.13 -16.89 -6.02
C ALA A 121 0.40 -17.02 -5.87
N PHE A 122 1.09 -15.89 -5.73
CA PHE A 122 2.55 -15.87 -5.54
C PHE A 122 2.98 -16.69 -4.34
N MET A 123 2.29 -16.52 -3.21
CA MET A 123 2.61 -17.23 -1.98
C MET A 123 2.26 -18.73 -2.06
N ALA A 124 1.22 -19.13 -2.78
CA ALA A 124 0.94 -20.55 -3.02
C ALA A 124 2.08 -21.24 -3.79
N PHE A 125 2.62 -20.57 -4.83
CA PHE A 125 3.79 -21.07 -5.55
C PHE A 125 5.03 -21.09 -4.64
N PHE A 126 5.27 -20.01 -3.90
CA PHE A 126 6.38 -19.89 -2.96
C PHE A 126 6.35 -20.98 -1.89
N THR A 127 5.19 -21.24 -1.28
CA THR A 127 5.03 -22.26 -0.24
C THR A 127 5.33 -23.66 -0.77
N SER A 128 4.96 -23.95 -2.02
CA SER A 128 5.34 -25.21 -2.68
C SER A 128 6.85 -25.38 -2.80
N GLN A 129 7.59 -24.30 -3.13
CA GLN A 129 9.05 -24.35 -3.19
C GLN A 129 9.68 -24.49 -1.79
N PHE A 130 9.10 -23.79 -0.80
CA PHE A 130 9.55 -23.84 0.58
C PHE A 130 9.39 -25.25 1.19
N LEU A 131 8.26 -25.91 0.96
CA LEU A 131 7.91 -27.21 1.53
C LEU A 131 8.30 -28.41 0.66
N HIS A 132 8.88 -28.17 -0.52
CA HIS A 132 9.16 -29.21 -1.51
C HIS A 132 7.92 -30.05 -1.84
N THR A 133 6.79 -29.39 -2.07
CA THR A 133 5.50 -30.05 -2.25
C THR A 133 5.48 -30.93 -3.50
N LEU A 134 5.03 -32.17 -3.33
CA LEU A 134 4.79 -33.13 -4.40
C LEU A 134 3.28 -33.28 -4.69
N PRO A 135 2.88 -33.75 -5.89
CA PRO A 135 1.47 -33.91 -6.25
C PRO A 135 0.64 -34.76 -5.27
N GLY A 136 1.25 -35.80 -4.68
CA GLY A 136 0.57 -36.67 -3.71
C GLY A 136 0.15 -35.98 -2.41
N GLN A 137 0.74 -34.83 -2.08
CA GLN A 137 0.41 -34.05 -0.88
C GLN A 137 -0.72 -33.04 -1.12
N LEU A 138 -1.11 -32.80 -2.38
CA LEU A 138 -2.10 -31.77 -2.73
C LEU A 138 -3.45 -31.93 -2.02
N PRO A 139 -4.04 -33.13 -1.89
CA PRO A 139 -5.34 -33.28 -1.21
C PRO A 139 -5.30 -32.77 0.24
N GLU A 140 -4.25 -33.11 0.98
CA GLU A 140 -4.07 -32.69 2.37
C GLU A 140 -3.80 -31.19 2.48
N LEU A 141 -3.01 -30.62 1.57
CA LEU A 141 -2.75 -29.18 1.55
C LEU A 141 -4.00 -28.37 1.18
N TYR A 142 -4.82 -28.86 0.25
CA TYR A 142 -6.09 -28.22 -0.10
C TYR A 142 -7.08 -28.24 1.06
N SER A 143 -7.23 -29.38 1.75
CA SER A 143 -8.09 -29.46 2.92
C SER A 143 -7.59 -28.54 4.03
N ALA A 144 -6.28 -28.51 4.32
CA ALA A 144 -5.72 -27.65 5.36
C ALA A 144 -5.89 -26.15 5.05
N VAL A 145 -5.70 -25.73 3.79
CA VAL A 145 -5.93 -24.35 3.37
C VAL A 145 -7.41 -23.99 3.46
N ALA A 146 -8.31 -24.84 2.96
CA ALA A 146 -9.75 -24.59 3.03
C ALA A 146 -10.22 -24.46 4.49
N LEU A 147 -9.81 -25.40 5.34
CA LEU A 147 -10.14 -25.42 6.77
C LEU A 147 -9.60 -24.19 7.50
N SER A 148 -8.36 -23.78 7.20
CA SER A 148 -7.74 -22.60 7.79
C SER A 148 -8.40 -21.29 7.35
N LEU A 149 -8.82 -21.19 6.09
CA LEU A 149 -9.57 -20.03 5.57
C LEU A 149 -10.96 -19.95 6.19
N LEU A 150 -11.64 -21.09 6.39
CA LEU A 150 -12.93 -21.14 7.09
C LEU A 150 -12.78 -20.73 8.56
N ALA A 151 -11.80 -21.28 9.27
CA ALA A 151 -11.53 -20.97 10.68
C ALA A 151 -11.19 -19.48 10.88
N SER A 152 -10.27 -18.93 10.08
CA SER A 152 -9.92 -17.51 10.16
C SER A 152 -11.07 -16.59 9.73
N SER A 153 -11.91 -17.02 8.78
CA SER A 153 -13.13 -16.31 8.38
C SER A 153 -14.20 -16.31 9.49
N ALA A 154 -14.35 -17.42 10.23
CA ALA A 154 -15.25 -17.49 11.38
C ALA A 154 -14.85 -16.48 12.46
N VAL A 155 -13.55 -16.31 12.71
CA VAL A 155 -13.05 -15.27 13.62
C VAL A 155 -13.27 -13.87 13.05
N ARG A 156 -12.94 -13.64 11.78
CA ARG A 156 -13.02 -12.31 11.14
C ARG A 156 -14.47 -11.81 10.99
N PHE A 157 -15.36 -12.65 10.51
CA PHE A 157 -16.72 -12.27 10.09
C PHE A 157 -17.81 -12.66 11.08
N GLY A 158 -17.57 -13.70 11.89
CA GLY A 158 -18.48 -14.16 12.94
C GLY A 158 -18.13 -13.53 14.30
N LEU A 159 -17.04 -14.01 14.92
CA LEU A 159 -16.70 -13.67 16.31
C LEU A 159 -16.37 -12.17 16.50
N TRP A 160 -15.55 -11.59 15.62
CA TRP A 160 -15.04 -10.23 15.80
C TRP A 160 -14.95 -9.41 14.50
N CYS A 161 -16.11 -9.12 13.92
CA CYS A 161 -16.23 -8.27 12.72
C CYS A 161 -16.38 -6.78 13.08
N TYR A 162 -15.30 -6.16 13.56
CA TYR A 162 -15.33 -4.76 13.96
C TYR A 162 -15.44 -3.78 12.78
N GLU A 163 -15.15 -4.21 11.55
CA GLU A 163 -15.28 -3.41 10.33
C GLU A 163 -16.72 -2.97 10.03
N ARG A 164 -17.74 -3.70 10.53
CA ARG A 164 -19.15 -3.29 10.38
C ARG A 164 -19.47 -1.94 11.01
N ARG A 165 -18.65 -1.51 11.98
CA ARG A 165 -18.80 -0.24 12.70
C ARG A 165 -17.91 0.88 12.14
N LEU A 166 -17.15 0.62 11.09
CA LEU A 166 -16.28 1.60 10.46
C LEU A 166 -16.95 2.15 9.22
N THR A 167 -16.98 3.48 9.08
CA THR A 167 -17.41 4.12 7.84
C THR A 167 -16.41 3.78 6.73
N PRO A 168 -16.85 3.23 5.59
CA PRO A 168 -15.95 2.96 4.48
C PRO A 168 -15.28 4.25 4.02
N ALA A 169 -13.94 4.29 4.05
CA ALA A 169 -13.20 5.42 3.51
C ALA A 169 -13.38 5.46 1.99
N ALA A 170 -13.66 6.65 1.44
CA ALA A 170 -13.65 6.86 -0.01
C ALA A 170 -12.22 6.61 -0.53
N VAL A 171 -12.05 5.58 -1.35
CA VAL A 171 -10.75 5.29 -1.99
C VAL A 171 -10.79 5.94 -3.37
N PRO A 172 -9.94 6.96 -3.64
CA PRO A 172 -9.93 7.62 -4.93
C PRO A 172 -9.54 6.62 -6.01
N ALA A 173 -10.19 6.70 -7.17
CA ALA A 173 -9.92 5.81 -8.28
C ALA A 173 -8.42 5.87 -8.67
N PRO A 174 -7.79 4.71 -8.95
CA PRO A 174 -6.39 4.69 -9.36
C PRO A 174 -6.19 5.52 -10.63
N VAL A 175 -5.01 6.15 -10.75
CA VAL A 175 -4.62 6.91 -11.95
C VAL A 175 -4.73 5.98 -13.16
N SER A 176 -5.60 6.36 -14.10
CA SER A 176 -5.94 5.55 -15.27
C SER A 176 -4.88 5.70 -16.35
N GLY A 177 -4.55 4.60 -17.01
CA GLY A 177 -3.67 4.54 -18.16
C GLY A 177 -3.93 3.26 -18.96
N THR A 178 -3.56 3.24 -20.23
CA THR A 178 -3.70 2.08 -21.13
C THR A 178 -2.32 1.53 -21.49
N GLY A 179 -2.24 0.22 -21.78
CA GLY A 179 -1.00 -0.45 -22.18
C GLY A 179 0.18 -0.15 -21.24
N LEU A 180 1.32 0.25 -21.83
CA LEU A 180 2.53 0.62 -21.09
C LEU A 180 2.41 1.96 -20.35
N ALA A 181 1.42 2.82 -20.62
CA ALA A 181 1.21 4.04 -19.83
C ALA A 181 0.68 3.71 -18.41
N ARG A 182 0.11 2.51 -18.21
CA ARG A 182 -0.38 2.08 -16.90
C ARG A 182 0.78 1.66 -15.98
N ILE A 183 0.83 2.26 -14.79
CA ILE A 183 1.86 1.98 -13.77
C ILE A 183 1.90 0.50 -13.40
N THR A 184 0.73 -0.16 -13.20
CA THR A 184 0.69 -1.58 -12.82
C THR A 184 1.26 -2.50 -13.90
N THR A 185 1.17 -2.12 -15.18
CA THR A 185 1.76 -2.87 -16.29
C THR A 185 3.28 -2.72 -16.31
N ARG A 186 3.79 -1.49 -16.16
CA ARG A 186 5.23 -1.25 -16.00
C ARG A 186 5.80 -2.01 -14.80
N GLN A 187 5.10 -1.99 -13.68
CA GLN A 187 5.53 -2.71 -12.47
C GLN A 187 5.48 -4.23 -12.61
N ALA A 188 4.53 -4.78 -13.36
CA ALA A 188 4.50 -6.21 -13.64
C ALA A 188 5.73 -6.64 -14.46
N ILE A 189 6.10 -5.85 -15.48
CA ILE A 189 7.30 -6.08 -16.29
C ILE A 189 8.57 -5.92 -15.43
N GLN A 190 8.64 -4.87 -14.60
CA GLN A 190 9.75 -4.66 -13.66
C GLN A 190 9.87 -5.80 -12.65
N ALA A 191 8.76 -6.27 -12.09
CA ALA A 191 8.77 -7.36 -11.13
C ALA A 191 9.24 -8.66 -11.78
N ALA A 192 8.79 -8.97 -13.00
CA ALA A 192 9.28 -10.11 -13.76
C ALA A 192 10.78 -9.99 -14.06
N ALA A 193 11.24 -8.85 -14.58
CA ALA A 193 12.66 -8.62 -14.88
C ALA A 193 13.56 -8.70 -13.63
N GLY A 194 13.15 -8.03 -12.55
CA GLY A 194 13.86 -8.09 -11.27
C GLY A 194 13.82 -9.49 -10.65
N GLY A 195 12.71 -10.20 -10.83
CA GLY A 195 12.54 -11.59 -10.44
C GLY A 195 13.50 -12.51 -11.20
N THR A 196 13.69 -12.30 -12.51
CA THR A 196 14.68 -13.04 -13.31
C THR A 196 16.08 -12.83 -12.78
N VAL A 197 16.47 -11.58 -12.52
CA VAL A 197 17.78 -11.26 -11.93
C VAL A 197 17.95 -11.94 -10.56
N ALA A 198 16.93 -11.86 -9.70
CA ALA A 198 16.94 -12.47 -8.38
C ALA A 198 16.93 -14.00 -8.42
N LEU A 199 16.28 -14.61 -9.40
CA LEU A 199 16.26 -16.05 -9.63
C LEU A 199 17.66 -16.52 -10.04
N MET A 200 18.27 -15.89 -11.05
CA MET A 200 19.60 -16.27 -11.54
C MET A 200 20.66 -16.06 -10.45
N ALA A 201 20.71 -14.89 -9.83
CA ALA A 201 21.65 -14.62 -8.75
C ALA A 201 21.36 -15.47 -7.50
N GLY A 202 20.09 -15.75 -7.21
CA GLY A 202 19.68 -16.62 -6.11
C GLY A 202 20.14 -18.06 -6.29
N GLN A 203 20.09 -18.60 -7.51
CA GLN A 203 20.61 -19.93 -7.84
C GLN A 203 22.13 -20.00 -7.63
N LEU A 204 22.87 -18.95 -8.01
CA LEU A 204 24.31 -18.86 -7.74
C LEU A 204 24.64 -18.82 -6.24
N LEU A 205 23.74 -18.32 -5.40
CA LEU A 205 23.90 -18.33 -3.94
C LEU A 205 23.49 -19.66 -3.31
N SER A 206 22.38 -20.25 -3.76
CA SER A 206 21.87 -21.53 -3.25
C SER A 206 20.91 -22.19 -4.24
N ASP A 207 21.30 -23.38 -4.72
CA ASP A 207 20.48 -24.21 -5.60
C ASP A 207 19.14 -24.64 -4.97
N GLN A 208 19.08 -24.70 -3.64
CA GLN A 208 17.91 -25.17 -2.92
C GLN A 208 16.97 -24.06 -2.47
N ARG A 209 17.46 -22.82 -2.29
CA ARG A 209 16.71 -21.76 -1.56
C ARG A 209 16.53 -20.45 -2.31
N TRP A 210 16.96 -20.40 -3.57
CA TRP A 210 16.78 -19.30 -4.53
C TRP A 210 15.38 -18.64 -4.52
N TYR A 211 14.31 -19.38 -4.22
CA TYR A 211 12.93 -18.89 -4.17
C TYR A 211 12.72 -17.73 -3.19
N TRP A 212 13.56 -17.61 -2.17
CA TRP A 212 13.53 -16.49 -1.23
C TRP A 212 14.11 -15.19 -1.77
N ALA A 213 15.09 -15.26 -2.68
CA ALA A 213 15.58 -14.08 -3.37
C ALA A 213 14.45 -13.50 -4.23
N VAL A 214 13.75 -14.35 -4.99
CA VAL A 214 12.56 -13.97 -5.77
C VAL A 214 11.44 -13.44 -4.86
N GLY A 215 11.19 -14.12 -3.73
CA GLY A 215 10.28 -13.66 -2.68
C GLY A 215 10.60 -12.26 -2.17
N ALA A 216 11.87 -11.98 -1.90
CA ALA A 216 12.32 -10.67 -1.46
C ALA A 216 12.11 -9.58 -2.53
N THR A 217 12.43 -9.86 -3.79
CA THR A 217 12.13 -8.96 -4.90
C THR A 217 10.64 -8.65 -4.99
N TRP A 218 9.79 -9.68 -4.96
CA TRP A 218 8.35 -9.50 -5.12
C TRP A 218 7.73 -8.65 -4.01
N TRP A 219 8.09 -8.89 -2.75
CA TRP A 219 7.61 -8.12 -1.60
C TRP A 219 8.08 -6.66 -1.62
N VAL A 220 9.19 -6.36 -2.28
CA VAL A 220 9.65 -4.97 -2.48
C VAL A 220 8.78 -4.23 -3.51
N PHE A 221 8.20 -4.93 -4.48
CA PHE A 221 7.22 -4.37 -5.41
C PHE A 221 5.81 -4.29 -4.83
N VAL A 222 5.46 -5.09 -3.83
CA VAL A 222 4.16 -5.00 -3.15
C VAL A 222 3.96 -3.60 -2.58
N ASN A 223 2.82 -2.96 -2.86
CA ASN A 223 2.45 -1.65 -2.31
C ASN A 223 3.51 -0.55 -2.48
N THR A 224 4.25 -0.56 -3.59
CA THR A 224 5.09 0.56 -4.03
C THR A 224 4.55 1.05 -5.37
N ALA A 225 4.67 2.34 -5.65
CA ALA A 225 4.21 3.00 -6.88
C ALA A 225 5.34 3.69 -7.65
N SER A 226 6.49 3.94 -7.00
CA SER A 226 7.59 4.71 -7.57
C SER A 226 8.98 4.13 -7.27
N ARG A 227 9.99 4.66 -7.98
CA ARG A 227 11.42 4.36 -7.74
C ARG A 227 11.82 4.54 -6.28
N GLY A 228 11.57 5.72 -5.72
CA GLY A 228 11.97 6.04 -4.35
C GLY A 228 11.35 5.10 -3.31
N GLU A 229 10.06 4.79 -3.46
CA GLU A 229 9.38 3.87 -2.55
C GLU A 229 9.95 2.45 -2.62
N THR A 230 10.23 1.97 -3.84
CA THR A 230 10.84 0.64 -4.04
C THR A 230 12.23 0.56 -3.40
N LEU A 231 13.08 1.56 -3.61
CA LEU A 231 14.42 1.63 -3.01
C LEU A 231 14.36 1.62 -1.48
N VAL A 232 13.54 2.50 -0.90
CA VAL A 232 13.38 2.59 0.56
C VAL A 232 12.82 1.29 1.12
N ARG A 233 11.89 0.64 0.42
CA ARG A 233 11.31 -0.64 0.85
C ARG A 233 12.33 -1.78 0.77
N GLY A 234 13.15 -1.83 -0.27
CA GLY A 234 14.27 -2.77 -0.40
C GLY A 234 15.23 -2.65 0.78
N PHE A 235 15.70 -1.43 1.07
CA PHE A 235 16.58 -1.17 2.21
C PHE A 235 15.95 -1.56 3.55
N ARG A 236 14.70 -1.14 3.79
CA ARG A 236 13.97 -1.46 5.04
C ARG A 236 13.75 -2.96 5.21
N ARG A 237 13.63 -3.73 4.10
CA ARG A 237 13.53 -5.20 4.13
C ARG A 237 14.81 -5.81 4.67
N VAL A 238 15.94 -5.46 4.04
CA VAL A 238 17.27 -5.98 4.42
C VAL A 238 17.57 -5.63 5.88
N LEU A 239 17.28 -4.40 6.30
CA LEU A 239 17.48 -3.97 7.68
C LEU A 239 16.63 -4.78 8.68
N GLY A 240 15.36 -5.07 8.35
CA GLY A 240 14.49 -5.88 9.21
C GLY A 240 14.99 -7.31 9.36
N THR A 241 15.48 -7.92 8.27
CA THR A 241 16.07 -9.26 8.29
C THR A 241 17.39 -9.29 9.05
N LEU A 242 18.25 -8.29 8.85
CA LEU A 242 19.52 -8.14 9.58
C LEU A 242 19.29 -8.09 11.10
N ILE A 243 18.30 -7.32 11.57
CA ILE A 243 17.95 -7.23 13.00
C ILE A 243 17.27 -8.52 13.49
N GLY A 244 16.51 -9.20 12.62
CA GLY A 244 15.80 -10.44 12.96
C GLY A 244 16.70 -11.65 13.17
N ILE A 245 17.84 -11.71 12.45
CA ILE A 245 18.76 -12.85 12.51
C ILE A 245 19.37 -13.06 13.91
N PRO A 246 19.92 -12.04 14.61
CA PRO A 246 20.40 -12.20 15.98
C PRO A 246 19.33 -12.74 16.94
N VAL A 247 18.09 -12.26 16.83
CA VAL A 247 16.98 -12.78 17.64
C VAL A 247 16.64 -14.21 17.25
N GLY A 248 16.68 -14.56 15.97
CA GLY A 248 16.59 -15.95 15.50
C GLY A 248 17.65 -16.85 16.13
N LEU A 249 18.90 -16.40 16.15
CA LEU A 249 20.02 -17.15 16.74
C LEU A 249 19.90 -17.28 18.26
N CYS A 250 19.56 -16.21 18.98
CA CYS A 250 19.55 -16.21 20.44
C CYS A 250 18.26 -16.77 21.05
N VAL A 251 17.13 -16.67 20.35
CA VAL A 251 15.81 -17.07 20.88
C VAL A 251 15.29 -18.33 20.21
N VAL A 252 15.39 -18.45 18.89
CA VAL A 252 14.77 -19.58 18.17
C VAL A 252 15.64 -20.84 18.25
N VAL A 253 16.94 -20.73 17.98
CA VAL A 253 17.86 -21.89 17.97
C VAL A 253 17.81 -22.66 19.29
N PRO A 254 17.83 -22.01 20.48
CA PRO A 254 17.76 -22.73 21.75
C PRO A 254 16.44 -23.46 22.03
N LEU A 255 15.37 -23.17 21.28
CA LEU A 255 14.08 -23.86 21.47
C LEU A 255 14.12 -25.32 21.03
N HIS A 256 15.09 -25.71 20.20
CA HIS A 256 15.22 -27.08 19.67
C HIS A 256 13.89 -27.64 19.11
N GLY A 257 13.05 -26.78 18.51
CA GLY A 257 11.75 -27.18 17.95
C GLY A 257 10.65 -27.48 18.97
N ALA A 258 10.82 -27.15 20.25
CA ALA A 258 9.81 -27.39 21.28
C ALA A 258 8.45 -26.75 20.90
N PRO A 259 7.33 -27.50 20.90
CA PRO A 259 6.12 -27.09 20.20
C PRO A 259 5.43 -25.88 20.84
N VAL A 260 5.31 -25.87 22.18
CA VAL A 260 4.66 -24.78 22.92
C VAL A 260 5.41 -23.45 22.79
N PRO A 261 6.72 -23.35 23.10
CA PRO A 261 7.42 -22.08 22.97
C PRO A 261 7.53 -21.62 21.51
N THR A 262 7.61 -22.56 20.55
CA THR A 262 7.59 -22.22 19.13
C THR A 262 6.25 -21.62 18.71
N ALA A 263 5.13 -22.21 19.14
CA ALA A 263 3.80 -21.68 18.87
C ALA A 263 3.60 -20.28 19.48
N LEU A 264 4.07 -20.05 20.71
CA LEU A 264 4.04 -18.74 21.35
C LEU A 264 4.87 -17.70 20.57
N LEU A 265 6.08 -18.08 20.13
CA LEU A 265 6.94 -17.19 19.36
C LEU A 265 6.34 -16.86 17.98
N VAL A 266 5.71 -17.84 17.33
CA VAL A 266 4.94 -17.61 16.09
C VAL A 266 3.78 -16.66 16.35
N ALA A 267 3.01 -16.83 17.44
CA ALA A 267 1.93 -15.92 17.80
C ALA A 267 2.42 -14.48 18.05
N VAL A 268 3.55 -14.31 18.74
CA VAL A 268 4.20 -13.00 18.94
C VAL A 268 4.68 -12.42 17.60
N GLY A 269 5.26 -13.25 16.73
CA GLY A 269 5.66 -12.85 15.37
C GLY A 269 4.47 -12.36 14.54
N VAL A 270 3.38 -13.14 14.51
CA VAL A 270 2.11 -12.76 13.87
C VAL A 270 1.58 -11.44 14.43
N PHE A 271 1.51 -11.30 15.75
CA PHE A 271 1.10 -10.05 16.38
C PHE A 271 1.97 -8.87 15.91
N GLY A 272 3.28 -9.04 15.94
CA GLY A 272 4.25 -8.03 15.50
C GLY A 272 4.07 -7.63 14.04
N ILE A 273 3.82 -8.60 13.15
CA ILE A 273 3.53 -8.34 11.72
C ILE A 273 2.33 -7.40 11.58
N PHE A 274 1.18 -7.77 12.15
CA PHE A 274 -0.06 -6.99 11.99
C PHE A 274 0.00 -5.65 12.72
N TYR A 275 0.63 -5.60 13.90
CA TYR A 275 0.71 -4.39 14.70
C TYR A 275 1.61 -3.32 14.07
N THR A 276 2.71 -3.75 13.42
CA THR A 276 3.73 -2.83 12.89
C THR A 276 3.63 -2.57 11.39
N ALA A 277 2.86 -3.37 10.63
CA ALA A 277 2.74 -3.26 9.17
C ALA A 277 2.39 -1.85 8.67
N ALA A 278 1.48 -1.16 9.35
CA ALA A 278 1.05 0.19 8.96
C ALA A 278 2.08 1.29 9.31
N VAL A 279 3.03 1.02 10.20
CA VAL A 279 3.90 2.05 10.79
C VAL A 279 5.36 1.87 10.38
N SER A 280 5.87 0.64 10.36
CA SER A 280 7.27 0.35 10.06
C SER A 280 7.43 -0.99 9.35
N TYR A 281 7.79 -0.91 8.07
CA TYR A 281 8.12 -2.08 7.27
C TYR A 281 9.34 -2.85 7.83
N THR A 282 10.30 -2.17 8.47
CA THR A 282 11.46 -2.81 9.10
C THR A 282 11.05 -3.69 10.27
N TRP A 283 10.18 -3.19 11.17
CA TRP A 283 9.69 -3.98 12.31
C TRP A 283 8.79 -5.12 11.87
N MET A 284 7.96 -4.89 10.85
CA MET A 284 7.15 -5.95 10.26
C MET A 284 8.04 -7.06 9.70
N MET A 285 9.08 -6.72 8.94
CA MET A 285 10.01 -7.70 8.37
C MET A 285 10.87 -8.39 9.43
N PHE A 286 11.24 -7.70 10.51
CA PHE A 286 11.83 -8.31 11.68
C PHE A 286 10.92 -9.42 12.24
N SER A 287 9.64 -9.11 12.47
CA SER A 287 8.66 -10.09 12.97
C SER A 287 8.44 -11.26 12.00
N VAL A 288 8.40 -10.99 10.67
CA VAL A 288 8.38 -12.05 9.64
C VAL A 288 9.62 -12.95 9.74
N THR A 289 10.81 -12.36 9.92
CA THR A 289 12.07 -13.10 9.97
C THR A 289 12.13 -14.01 11.20
N VAL A 290 11.73 -13.51 12.37
CA VAL A 290 11.66 -14.31 13.61
C VAL A 290 10.61 -15.42 13.49
N MET A 291 9.41 -15.10 12.96
CA MET A 291 8.36 -16.10 12.73
C MET A 291 8.82 -17.20 11.76
N ALA A 292 9.45 -16.83 10.64
CA ALA A 292 9.97 -17.79 9.67
C ALA A 292 11.08 -18.66 10.28
N GLY A 293 11.97 -18.07 11.10
CA GLY A 293 12.96 -18.81 11.87
C GLY A 293 12.32 -19.84 12.80
N ALA A 294 11.28 -19.46 13.55
CA ALA A 294 10.53 -20.34 14.44
C ALA A 294 9.88 -21.51 13.67
N LEU A 295 9.31 -21.24 12.50
CA LEU A 295 8.77 -22.28 11.62
C LEU A 295 9.86 -23.22 11.08
N TYR A 296 11.03 -22.71 10.71
CA TYR A 296 12.16 -23.56 10.34
C TYR A 296 12.64 -24.45 11.50
N GLY A 297 12.62 -23.92 12.73
CA GLY A 297 12.94 -24.68 13.93
C GLY A 297 11.95 -25.82 14.16
N ALA A 298 10.65 -25.55 14.03
CA ALA A 298 9.59 -26.57 14.12
C ALA A 298 9.70 -27.65 13.02
N LEU A 299 10.14 -27.26 11.82
CA LEU A 299 10.34 -28.18 10.69
C LEU A 299 11.67 -28.95 10.78
N GLY A 300 12.51 -28.70 11.79
CA GLY A 300 13.78 -29.40 11.99
C GLY A 300 14.87 -29.04 10.96
N VAL A 301 14.73 -27.90 10.27
CA VAL A 301 15.65 -27.48 9.20
C VAL A 301 16.41 -26.19 9.54
N LEU A 302 16.28 -25.68 10.76
CA LEU A 302 16.95 -24.46 11.21
C LEU A 302 18.42 -24.71 11.50
N ASP A 303 19.28 -23.94 10.85
CA ASP A 303 20.72 -23.93 11.06
C ASP A 303 21.23 -22.47 11.07
N PRO A 304 22.25 -22.10 11.87
CA PRO A 304 22.79 -20.74 11.85
C PRO A 304 23.23 -20.26 10.47
N ALA A 305 23.78 -21.12 9.61
CA ALA A 305 24.17 -20.75 8.26
C ALA A 305 22.94 -20.45 7.37
N LEU A 306 21.81 -21.11 7.62
CA LEU A 306 20.54 -20.81 6.95
C LEU A 306 20.10 -19.38 7.26
N LEU A 307 20.21 -18.92 8.51
CA LEU A 307 19.85 -17.54 8.86
C LEU A 307 20.76 -16.51 8.17
N ALA A 308 22.06 -16.79 8.04
CA ALA A 308 22.97 -15.95 7.26
C ALA A 308 22.61 -15.94 5.76
N LEU A 309 22.28 -17.12 5.20
CA LEU A 309 21.83 -17.24 3.80
C LEU A 309 20.56 -16.43 3.53
N ARG A 310 19.62 -16.37 4.50
CA ARG A 310 18.41 -15.53 4.40
C ARG A 310 18.76 -14.05 4.18
N LEU A 311 19.82 -13.55 4.79
CA LEU A 311 20.29 -12.18 4.59
C LEU A 311 20.79 -11.98 3.16
N GLY A 312 21.63 -12.90 2.68
CA GLY A 312 22.17 -12.89 1.32
C GLY A 312 21.07 -12.90 0.25
N GLU A 313 20.12 -13.83 0.37
CA GLU A 313 18.98 -13.93 -0.56
C GLU A 313 18.08 -12.69 -0.49
N THR A 314 17.88 -12.12 0.71
CA THR A 314 17.11 -10.88 0.86
C THR A 314 17.82 -9.68 0.22
N ALA A 315 19.15 -9.61 0.33
CA ALA A 315 19.96 -8.59 -0.32
C ALA A 315 19.92 -8.73 -1.85
N VAL A 316 20.11 -9.95 -2.38
CA VAL A 316 19.99 -10.26 -3.81
C VAL A 316 18.61 -9.87 -4.33
N GLY A 317 17.55 -10.24 -3.61
CA GLY A 317 16.19 -9.88 -4.02
C GLY A 317 15.94 -8.37 -4.03
N ALA A 318 16.47 -7.65 -3.03
CA ALA A 318 16.40 -6.19 -3.00
C ALA A 318 17.17 -5.56 -4.17
N LEU A 319 18.38 -6.05 -4.48
CA LEU A 319 19.18 -5.59 -5.62
C LEU A 319 18.47 -5.85 -6.95
N GLY A 320 17.85 -7.02 -7.13
CA GLY A 320 17.05 -7.33 -8.33
C GLY A 320 15.89 -6.34 -8.53
N ALA A 321 15.20 -5.97 -7.44
CA ALA A 321 14.15 -4.95 -7.50
C ALA A 321 14.70 -3.55 -7.83
N VAL A 322 15.86 -3.18 -7.25
CA VAL A 322 16.54 -1.91 -7.54
C VAL A 322 16.92 -1.83 -9.03
N LEU A 323 17.59 -2.86 -9.56
CA LEU A 323 18.00 -2.89 -10.95
C LEU A 323 16.81 -2.78 -11.90
N ALA A 324 15.74 -3.54 -11.65
CA ALA A 324 14.53 -3.47 -12.46
C ALA A 324 13.89 -2.08 -12.48
N VAL A 325 13.80 -1.42 -11.32
CA VAL A 325 13.12 -0.12 -11.23
C VAL A 325 13.98 1.04 -11.75
N LEU A 326 15.31 0.87 -11.77
CA LEU A 326 16.23 1.84 -12.38
C LEU A 326 16.34 1.67 -13.90
N LEU A 327 16.34 0.44 -14.41
CA LEU A 327 16.68 0.14 -15.80
C LEU A 327 15.46 -0.19 -16.68
N VAL A 328 14.39 -0.76 -16.13
CA VAL A 328 13.24 -1.27 -16.91
C VAL A 328 12.03 -0.33 -16.77
N LEU A 329 11.61 0.31 -17.87
CA LEU A 329 10.41 1.18 -17.96
C LEU A 329 10.20 2.12 -16.75
N PRO A 330 11.18 2.97 -16.42
CA PRO A 330 11.37 3.39 -15.05
C PRO A 330 10.37 4.48 -14.63
N VAL A 331 9.59 4.25 -13.57
CA VAL A 331 8.49 5.14 -13.10
C VAL A 331 9.00 6.16 -12.09
N THR A 332 9.09 7.43 -12.47
CA THR A 332 9.66 8.48 -11.60
C THR A 332 8.69 8.84 -10.47
N THR A 333 9.21 9.05 -9.26
CA THR A 333 8.45 9.57 -8.12
C THR A 333 7.81 10.94 -8.42
N HIS A 334 8.43 11.72 -9.30
CA HIS A 334 7.88 12.99 -9.76
C HIS A 334 6.59 12.80 -10.54
N ALA A 335 6.58 11.93 -11.57
CA ALA A 335 5.39 11.72 -12.40
C ALA A 335 4.20 11.16 -11.60
N THR A 336 4.45 10.28 -10.63
CA THR A 336 3.38 9.76 -9.76
C THR A 336 2.86 10.83 -8.81
N THR A 337 3.74 11.66 -8.24
CA THR A 337 3.35 12.74 -7.33
C THR A 337 2.57 13.81 -8.07
N ASP A 338 3.06 14.24 -9.23
CA ASP A 338 2.43 15.24 -10.09
C ASP A 338 1.02 14.82 -10.51
N ALA A 339 0.83 13.56 -10.92
CA ALA A 339 -0.50 13.03 -11.25
C ALA A 339 -1.50 13.11 -10.07
N TRP A 340 -1.04 12.87 -8.84
CA TRP A 340 -1.90 13.02 -7.65
C TRP A 340 -2.17 14.50 -7.31
N ILE A 341 -1.17 15.37 -7.44
CA ILE A 341 -1.32 16.81 -7.24
C ILE A 341 -2.33 17.38 -8.25
N GLN A 342 -2.18 17.09 -9.54
CA GLN A 342 -3.12 17.53 -10.58
C GLN A 342 -4.56 17.03 -10.34
N ARG A 343 -4.72 15.85 -9.74
CA ARG A 343 -6.05 15.33 -9.39
C ARG A 343 -6.63 16.04 -8.17
N ALA A 344 -5.81 16.36 -7.17
CA ALA A 344 -6.21 17.18 -6.03
C ALA A 344 -6.62 18.59 -6.47
N LEU A 345 -5.84 19.23 -7.36
CA LEU A 345 -6.17 20.56 -7.91
C LEU A 345 -7.46 20.57 -8.72
N ARG A 346 -7.68 19.57 -9.59
CA ARG A 346 -8.98 19.42 -10.28
C ARG A 346 -10.15 19.19 -9.32
N CYS A 347 -9.91 18.49 -8.21
CA CYS A 347 -10.92 18.31 -7.17
C CYS A 347 -11.21 19.61 -6.42
N VAL A 348 -10.20 20.45 -6.14
CA VAL A 348 -10.38 21.81 -5.60
C VAL A 348 -11.29 22.63 -6.53
N HIS A 349 -11.01 22.64 -7.83
CA HIS A 349 -11.86 23.34 -8.81
C HIS A 349 -13.31 22.82 -8.79
N ALA A 350 -13.51 21.49 -8.86
CA ALA A 350 -14.85 20.90 -8.79
C ALA A 350 -15.57 21.21 -7.47
N CYS A 351 -14.86 21.24 -6.32
CA CYS A 351 -15.45 21.66 -5.05
C CYS A 351 -15.90 23.12 -5.08
N THR A 352 -15.07 24.00 -5.65
CA THR A 352 -15.36 25.45 -5.71
C THR A 352 -16.51 25.75 -6.66
N GLU A 353 -16.62 25.03 -7.77
CA GLU A 353 -17.73 25.12 -8.71
C GLU A 353 -19.05 24.70 -8.05
N GLU A 354 -19.04 23.54 -7.36
CA GLU A 354 -20.22 23.03 -6.65
C GLU A 354 -20.65 23.95 -5.50
N ALA A 355 -19.69 24.49 -4.73
CA ALA A 355 -19.97 25.46 -3.66
C ALA A 355 -20.50 26.78 -4.23
N ALA A 356 -19.96 27.25 -5.35
CA ALA A 356 -20.45 28.45 -6.04
C ALA A 356 -21.87 28.26 -6.59
N ALA A 357 -22.15 27.11 -7.19
CA ALA A 357 -23.48 26.75 -7.68
C ALA A 357 -24.50 26.68 -6.55
N ARG A 358 -24.10 26.19 -5.38
CA ARG A 358 -24.95 26.18 -4.18
C ARG A 358 -25.24 27.60 -3.68
N LEU A 359 -24.20 28.44 -3.60
CA LEU A 359 -24.32 29.85 -3.19
C LEU A 359 -25.12 30.69 -4.20
N SER A 360 -25.19 30.29 -5.47
CA SER A 360 -26.02 30.93 -6.49
C SER A 360 -27.47 30.39 -6.56
N GLY A 361 -27.86 29.56 -5.59
CA GLY A 361 -29.25 29.11 -5.41
C GLY A 361 -29.56 27.72 -5.97
N SER A 362 -28.58 26.92 -6.41
CA SER A 362 -28.84 25.56 -6.87
C SER A 362 -29.25 24.63 -5.73
N ALA A 363 -30.49 24.14 -5.79
CA ALA A 363 -31.04 23.21 -4.80
C ALA A 363 -30.35 21.83 -4.80
N THR A 364 -29.75 21.43 -5.92
CA THR A 364 -29.14 20.10 -6.13
C THR A 364 -27.64 20.07 -5.90
N ALA A 365 -26.99 21.23 -5.76
CA ALA A 365 -25.54 21.30 -5.56
C ALA A 365 -25.17 20.93 -4.11
N ASP A 366 -24.23 20.01 -3.95
CA ASP A 366 -23.72 19.59 -2.63
C ASP A 366 -22.18 19.48 -2.66
N PRO A 367 -21.45 20.42 -2.03
CA PRO A 367 -19.98 20.38 -2.01
C PRO A 367 -19.41 19.32 -1.04
N ALA A 368 -20.19 18.77 -0.10
CA ALA A 368 -19.67 17.90 0.95
C ALA A 368 -19.00 16.59 0.43
N PRO A 369 -19.57 15.88 -0.57
CA PRO A 369 -18.92 14.69 -1.17
C PRO A 369 -17.58 15.02 -1.83
N ARG A 370 -17.46 16.20 -2.46
CA ARG A 370 -16.24 16.65 -3.13
C ARG A 370 -15.14 16.99 -2.13
N VAL A 371 -15.49 17.61 -1.00
CA VAL A 371 -14.58 17.83 0.13
C VAL A 371 -14.01 16.51 0.65
N ALA A 372 -14.87 15.49 0.83
CA ALA A 372 -14.42 14.17 1.25
C ALA A 372 -13.48 13.50 0.22
N GLU A 373 -13.75 13.67 -1.08
CA GLU A 373 -12.86 13.21 -2.16
C GLU A 373 -11.50 13.92 -2.11
N LEU A 374 -11.48 15.25 -1.90
CA LEU A 374 -10.26 16.04 -1.80
C LEU A 374 -9.38 15.56 -0.64
N GLU A 375 -9.96 15.31 0.53
CA GLU A 375 -9.21 14.78 1.68
C GLU A 375 -8.58 13.42 1.39
N ALA A 376 -9.31 12.55 0.68
CA ALA A 376 -8.79 11.25 0.27
C ALA A 376 -7.63 11.39 -0.74
N LEU A 377 -7.74 12.32 -1.69
CA LEU A 377 -6.67 12.64 -2.66
C LEU A 377 -5.45 13.24 -1.97
N LEU A 378 -5.62 14.17 -1.03
CA LEU A 378 -4.51 14.71 -0.24
C LEU A 378 -3.82 13.63 0.60
N GLY A 379 -4.57 12.66 1.13
CA GLY A 379 -4.01 11.46 1.73
C GLY A 379 -3.05 10.72 0.78
N ARG A 380 -3.41 10.59 -0.50
CA ARG A 380 -2.54 9.97 -1.53
C ARG A 380 -1.31 10.81 -1.86
N VAL A 381 -1.46 12.13 -1.96
CA VAL A 381 -0.33 13.06 -2.18
C VAL A 381 0.68 12.95 -1.03
N ARG A 382 0.20 12.99 0.23
CA ARG A 382 1.04 12.82 1.43
C ARG A 382 1.77 11.49 1.44
N LEU A 383 1.10 10.40 1.07
CA LEU A 383 1.73 9.07 0.97
C LEU A 383 2.84 9.04 -0.10
N SER A 384 2.59 9.62 -1.29
CA SER A 384 3.58 9.69 -2.38
C SER A 384 4.79 10.57 -2.01
N LEU A 385 4.57 11.66 -1.25
CA LEU A 385 5.62 12.58 -0.82
C LEU A 385 6.33 12.14 0.47
N ALA A 386 5.76 11.21 1.25
CA ALA A 386 6.30 10.76 2.53
C ALA A 386 7.80 10.37 2.49
N PRO A 387 8.31 9.66 1.46
CA PRO A 387 9.74 9.37 1.37
C PRO A 387 10.62 10.60 1.23
N LEU A 388 10.14 11.67 0.57
CA LEU A 388 10.89 12.90 0.33
C LEU A 388 10.90 13.83 1.53
N VAL A 389 9.80 13.88 2.29
CA VAL A 389 9.68 14.72 3.50
C VAL A 389 10.26 14.06 4.74
N HIS A 390 10.75 12.82 4.63
CA HIS A 390 11.33 12.08 5.75
C HIS A 390 12.51 12.85 6.38
N PRO A 391 12.61 12.90 7.73
CA PRO A 391 13.66 13.67 8.42
C PRO A 391 15.09 13.30 7.99
N LEU A 392 15.30 12.03 7.64
CA LEU A 392 16.59 11.48 7.20
C LEU A 392 16.83 11.61 5.69
N SER A 393 15.97 12.31 4.95
CA SER A 393 16.19 12.53 3.51
C SER A 393 17.45 13.39 3.31
N PRO A 394 18.47 12.90 2.59
CA PRO A 394 19.70 13.67 2.35
C PRO A 394 19.46 14.87 1.44
N LEU A 395 18.31 14.93 0.75
CA LEU A 395 17.96 15.94 -0.25
C LEU A 395 17.19 17.11 0.39
N ARG A 396 17.87 17.95 1.17
CA ARG A 396 17.26 19.05 1.95
C ARG A 396 16.38 20.00 1.10
N ALA A 397 16.86 20.41 -0.06
CA ALA A 397 16.10 21.30 -0.96
C ALA A 397 14.79 20.65 -1.46
N ARG A 398 14.83 19.37 -1.83
CA ARG A 398 13.63 18.62 -2.26
C ARG A 398 12.66 18.38 -1.10
N ARG A 399 13.19 18.15 0.11
CA ARG A 399 12.38 18.02 1.32
C ARG A 399 11.64 19.33 1.63
N ALA A 400 12.33 20.47 1.58
CA ALA A 400 11.72 21.78 1.79
C ALA A 400 10.62 22.04 0.76
N ARG A 401 10.89 21.77 -0.52
CA ARG A 401 9.88 21.88 -1.59
C ARG A 401 8.66 21.00 -1.38
N ALA A 402 8.87 19.72 -1.09
CA ALA A 402 7.76 18.79 -0.84
C ALA A 402 6.93 19.19 0.39
N ALA A 403 7.58 19.67 1.46
CA ALA A 403 6.88 20.18 2.64
C ALA A 403 6.07 21.45 2.34
N HIS A 404 6.62 22.36 1.54
CA HIS A 404 5.94 23.59 1.12
C HIS A 404 4.72 23.30 0.23
N VAL A 405 4.85 22.40 -0.76
CA VAL A 405 3.73 21.95 -1.60
C VAL A 405 2.62 21.32 -0.74
N LEU A 406 2.97 20.49 0.26
CA LEU A 406 1.98 19.91 1.17
C LEU A 406 1.27 20.98 1.99
N ALA A 407 1.99 21.98 2.50
CA ALA A 407 1.40 23.07 3.28
C ALA A 407 0.38 23.88 2.46
N LEU A 408 0.73 24.24 1.23
CA LEU A 408 -0.16 24.98 0.32
C LEU A 408 -1.39 24.18 -0.10
N LEU A 409 -1.25 22.87 -0.33
CA LEU A 409 -2.39 21.98 -0.60
C LEU A 409 -3.30 21.81 0.63
N ASP A 410 -2.71 21.75 1.83
CA ASP A 410 -3.45 21.70 3.09
C ASP A 410 -4.21 23.02 3.35
N GLU A 411 -3.64 24.15 2.95
CA GLU A 411 -4.30 25.45 2.93
C GLU A 411 -5.47 25.49 1.94
N CYS A 412 -5.26 25.06 0.69
CA CYS A 412 -6.36 24.94 -0.29
C CYS A 412 -7.54 24.13 0.26
N ALA A 413 -7.27 22.99 0.92
CA ALA A 413 -8.33 22.19 1.52
C ALA A 413 -8.99 22.83 2.74
N ARG A 414 -8.27 23.66 3.52
CA ARG A 414 -8.89 24.46 4.59
C ARG A 414 -9.85 25.49 4.01
N GLU A 415 -9.44 26.21 2.97
CA GLU A 415 -10.27 27.23 2.33
C GLU A 415 -11.51 26.61 1.65
N VAL A 416 -11.34 25.49 0.94
CA VAL A 416 -12.46 24.77 0.32
C VAL A 416 -13.45 24.25 1.37
N ARG A 417 -12.97 23.75 2.53
CA ARG A 417 -13.85 23.35 3.64
C ARG A 417 -14.62 24.54 4.22
N GLY A 418 -13.93 25.66 4.41
CA GLY A 418 -14.56 26.91 4.86
C GLY A 418 -15.65 27.35 3.89
N LEU A 419 -15.34 27.41 2.60
CA LEU A 419 -16.31 27.75 1.55
C LEU A 419 -17.50 26.80 1.53
N ALA A 420 -17.29 25.48 1.60
CA ALA A 420 -18.37 24.50 1.66
C ALA A 420 -19.25 24.65 2.91
N SER A 421 -18.65 25.02 4.06
CA SER A 421 -19.41 25.27 5.29
C SER A 421 -20.29 26.52 5.19
N VAL A 422 -19.81 27.58 4.53
CA VAL A 422 -20.59 28.79 4.25
C VAL A 422 -21.70 28.50 3.24
N ALA A 423 -21.42 27.69 2.21
CA ALA A 423 -22.42 27.27 1.22
C ALA A 423 -23.51 26.35 1.77
N ALA A 424 -23.31 25.74 2.94
CA ALA A 424 -24.31 24.91 3.60
C ALA A 424 -25.37 25.74 4.35
N ASP A 425 -25.12 27.03 4.58
CA ASP A 425 -26.05 27.94 5.27
C ASP A 425 -27.20 28.37 4.32
N PRO A 426 -28.48 28.13 4.68
CA PRO A 426 -29.64 28.48 3.85
C PRO A 426 -29.79 29.98 3.55
N GLU A 427 -29.20 30.85 4.35
CA GLU A 427 -29.30 32.32 4.20
C GLU A 427 -28.22 32.92 3.29
N ALA A 428 -27.36 32.10 2.69
CA ALA A 428 -26.23 32.57 1.90
C ALA A 428 -26.67 33.31 0.61
N SER A 429 -26.14 34.53 0.47
CA SER A 429 -26.56 35.55 -0.50
C SER A 429 -26.05 35.31 -1.93
N HIS A 430 -26.83 35.76 -2.91
CA HIS A 430 -26.50 35.81 -4.33
C HIS A 430 -25.67 37.06 -4.63
N ASP A 431 -24.35 36.94 -4.78
CA ASP A 431 -23.47 38.09 -5.10
C ASP A 431 -22.67 37.84 -6.40
N ALA A 432 -22.71 38.80 -7.33
CA ALA A 432 -21.92 38.78 -8.56
C ALA A 432 -20.40 38.78 -8.31
N ARG A 433 -19.95 39.33 -7.17
CA ARG A 433 -18.54 39.31 -6.75
C ARG A 433 -18.06 37.90 -6.46
N LEU A 434 -18.95 37.05 -5.95
CA LEU A 434 -18.67 35.66 -5.67
C LEU A 434 -18.38 34.90 -6.97
N ALA A 435 -19.21 35.10 -8.00
CA ALA A 435 -18.99 34.53 -9.32
C ALA A 435 -17.62 34.94 -9.89
N ALA A 436 -17.29 36.23 -9.84
CA ALA A 436 -15.99 36.74 -10.30
C ALA A 436 -14.80 36.12 -9.55
N ALA A 437 -14.93 35.87 -8.24
CA ALA A 437 -13.91 35.21 -7.44
C ALA A 437 -13.76 33.72 -7.78
N CYS A 438 -14.87 33.02 -8.04
CA CYS A 438 -14.85 31.62 -8.51
C CYS A 438 -14.14 31.48 -9.86
N TRP A 439 -14.40 32.39 -10.81
CA TRP A 439 -13.70 32.43 -12.11
C TRP A 439 -12.18 32.60 -11.97
N ARG A 440 -11.72 33.40 -10.99
CA ARG A 440 -10.27 33.56 -10.73
C ARG A 440 -9.64 32.28 -10.20
N VAL A 441 -10.31 31.59 -9.27
CA VAL A 441 -9.88 30.29 -8.75
C VAL A 441 -9.82 29.24 -9.86
N GLU A 442 -10.84 29.17 -10.71
CA GLU A 442 -10.87 28.30 -11.89
C GLU A 442 -9.68 28.57 -12.81
N SER A 443 -9.46 29.84 -13.18
CA SER A 443 -8.35 30.25 -14.02
C SER A 443 -6.99 29.88 -13.40
N ALA A 444 -6.84 30.02 -12.09
CA ALA A 444 -5.62 29.63 -11.36
C ALA A 444 -5.40 28.11 -11.37
N VAL A 445 -6.44 27.30 -11.20
CA VAL A 445 -6.34 25.83 -11.30
C VAL A 445 -6.02 25.39 -12.74
N GLU A 446 -6.64 26.00 -13.74
CA GLU A 446 -6.36 25.72 -15.15
C GLU A 446 -4.90 26.04 -15.50
N ALA A 447 -4.39 27.19 -15.06
CA ALA A 447 -2.99 27.57 -15.26
C ALA A 447 -2.01 26.55 -14.66
N LEU A 448 -2.36 25.92 -13.54
CA LEU A 448 -1.54 24.89 -12.87
C LEU A 448 -1.68 23.49 -13.49
N THR A 449 -2.77 23.21 -14.21
CA THR A 449 -3.09 21.86 -14.71
C THR A 449 -2.97 21.71 -16.23
N ALA A 450 -3.00 22.82 -16.98
CA ALA A 450 -2.91 22.86 -18.44
C ALA A 450 -2.09 24.09 -18.91
N PRO A 451 -0.75 24.05 -18.81
CA PRO A 451 0.11 25.20 -19.11
C PRO A 451 0.09 25.69 -20.57
N GLU A 452 -0.54 24.95 -21.50
CA GLU A 452 -0.56 25.26 -22.94
C GLU A 452 -1.74 26.13 -23.40
N ARG A 453 -2.69 26.52 -22.53
CA ARG A 453 -3.77 27.46 -22.92
C ARG A 453 -3.46 28.88 -22.45
N PRO A 454 -3.48 29.89 -23.35
CA PRO A 454 -3.31 31.27 -22.93
C PRO A 454 -4.45 31.68 -22.00
N ALA A 455 -4.08 32.30 -20.88
CA ALA A 455 -5.01 32.82 -19.88
C ALA A 455 -6.03 33.75 -20.55
N ARG A 456 -7.33 33.50 -20.36
CA ARG A 456 -8.38 34.43 -20.77
C ARG A 456 -8.31 35.67 -19.88
N THR A 457 -8.12 36.84 -20.48
CA THR A 457 -8.13 38.13 -19.80
C THR A 457 -9.53 38.41 -19.23
N PRO A 458 -9.67 38.78 -17.95
CA PRO A 458 -10.99 39.05 -17.37
C PRO A 458 -11.57 40.38 -17.89
N ILE A 459 -12.85 40.37 -18.24
CA ILE A 459 -13.65 41.59 -18.46
C ILE A 459 -14.16 42.06 -17.09
N ALA A 460 -13.70 43.22 -16.64
CA ALA A 460 -14.15 43.83 -15.39
C ALA A 460 -15.56 44.41 -15.57
N VAL A 461 -16.55 43.82 -14.89
CA VAL A 461 -17.90 44.40 -14.75
C VAL A 461 -18.04 44.88 -13.30
N GLY A 462 -18.09 46.20 -13.11
CA GLY A 462 -18.28 46.81 -11.79
C GLY A 462 -19.76 46.98 -11.46
N LEU A 463 -20.21 46.50 -10.30
CA LEU A 463 -21.57 46.69 -9.78
C LEU A 463 -21.62 46.57 -8.22
N PRO A 464 -22.69 47.08 -7.55
CA PRO A 464 -22.63 47.86 -6.31
C PRO A 464 -22.53 47.03 -5.03
N ALA A 465 -22.21 47.73 -3.94
CA ALA A 465 -21.97 47.17 -2.62
C ALA A 465 -23.26 46.99 -1.81
N HIS A 466 -23.60 45.75 -1.47
CA HIS A 466 -24.34 45.35 -0.26
C HIS A 466 -24.04 43.87 0.01
N ALA A 467 -23.57 43.50 1.22
CA ALA A 467 -23.84 42.21 1.89
C ALA A 467 -22.86 41.96 3.06
N ALA A 468 -23.39 41.68 4.26
CA ALA A 468 -22.62 41.19 5.40
C ALA A 468 -22.37 39.65 5.37
N ALA A 469 -23.13 38.89 4.56
CA ALA A 469 -22.99 37.44 4.42
C ALA A 469 -22.02 37.00 3.30
N ALA A 470 -21.63 37.90 2.38
CA ALA A 470 -20.71 37.61 1.27
C ALA A 470 -19.23 37.68 1.66
N GLU A 471 -18.89 38.37 2.74
CA GLU A 471 -17.52 38.53 3.24
C GLU A 471 -16.80 37.20 3.56
N PRO A 472 -17.41 36.24 4.28
CA PRO A 472 -16.71 34.99 4.63
C PRO A 472 -16.45 34.10 3.41
N ALA A 473 -17.42 33.97 2.49
CA ALA A 473 -17.22 33.19 1.26
C ALA A 473 -16.16 33.82 0.34
N LEU A 474 -16.17 35.16 0.21
CA LEU A 474 -15.13 35.89 -0.53
C LEU A 474 -13.76 35.73 0.14
N ALA A 475 -13.65 35.76 1.47
CA ALA A 475 -12.39 35.55 2.17
C ALA A 475 -11.78 34.18 1.84
N HIS A 476 -12.59 33.12 1.84
CA HIS A 476 -12.14 31.77 1.46
C HIS A 476 -11.68 31.68 0.00
N LEU A 477 -12.39 32.32 -0.93
CA LEU A 477 -12.00 32.36 -2.35
C LEU A 477 -10.68 33.12 -2.57
N HIS A 478 -10.46 34.24 -1.88
CA HIS A 478 -9.19 34.98 -1.95
C HIS A 478 -8.04 34.21 -1.30
N GLY A 479 -8.29 33.52 -0.19
CA GLY A 479 -7.32 32.61 0.44
C GLY A 479 -6.90 31.50 -0.52
N LEU A 480 -7.88 30.91 -1.22
CA LEU A 480 -7.63 29.88 -2.22
C LEU A 480 -6.85 30.40 -3.43
N GLU A 481 -7.20 31.58 -3.95
CA GLU A 481 -6.47 32.25 -5.03
C GLU A 481 -4.99 32.47 -4.67
N ARG A 482 -4.71 32.96 -3.45
CA ARG A 482 -3.34 33.15 -2.95
C ARG A 482 -2.58 31.83 -2.86
N ALA A 483 -3.19 30.82 -2.25
CA ALA A 483 -2.54 29.51 -2.10
C ALA A 483 -2.23 28.85 -3.45
N LEU A 484 -3.12 28.98 -4.45
CA LEU A 484 -2.90 28.48 -5.80
C LEU A 484 -1.79 29.26 -6.54
N ALA A 485 -1.76 30.59 -6.40
CA ALA A 485 -0.70 31.42 -6.97
C ALA A 485 0.68 31.06 -6.40
N GLU A 486 0.78 30.88 -5.08
CA GLU A 486 2.01 30.44 -4.41
C GLU A 486 2.43 29.01 -4.82
N LEU A 487 1.47 28.16 -5.22
CA LEU A 487 1.75 26.81 -5.69
C LEU A 487 2.38 26.76 -7.09
N ALA A 488 2.26 27.83 -7.89
CA ALA A 488 2.82 27.89 -9.24
C ALA A 488 4.35 27.76 -9.25
N THR A 489 5.04 28.48 -8.37
CA THR A 489 6.51 28.48 -8.27
C THR A 489 7.08 27.10 -7.95
N PRO A 490 6.63 26.39 -6.90
CA PRO A 490 7.12 25.05 -6.58
C PRO A 490 6.60 23.96 -7.52
N LEU A 491 5.63 24.18 -8.41
CA LEU A 491 5.22 23.17 -9.39
C LEU A 491 5.93 23.34 -10.73
N HIS A 492 6.09 24.57 -11.23
CA HIS A 492 6.72 24.85 -12.52
C HIS A 492 8.25 24.86 -12.49
N SER A 493 8.85 24.99 -11.30
CA SER A 493 10.31 24.92 -11.13
C SER A 493 10.86 23.51 -11.41
N PRO A 494 11.99 23.36 -12.13
CA PRO A 494 12.56 22.04 -12.41
C PRO A 494 12.84 21.26 -11.10
N PRO A 495 12.67 19.92 -11.06
CA PRO A 495 12.72 19.09 -9.84
C PRO A 495 14.06 19.12 -9.08
N ARG A 496 15.08 19.77 -9.65
CA ARG A 496 16.42 19.94 -9.09
C ARG A 496 16.73 21.37 -8.66
N SER A 497 15.91 22.38 -9.00
CA SER A 497 16.18 23.74 -8.55
C SER A 497 15.86 23.89 -7.06
N PRO A 498 16.69 24.61 -6.30
CA PRO A 498 16.29 25.09 -4.99
C PRO A 498 15.08 26.01 -5.13
N LEU A 499 14.14 25.94 -4.18
CA LEU A 499 13.15 27.01 -4.06
C LEU A 499 13.92 28.26 -3.66
N VAL A 500 13.87 29.28 -4.51
CA VAL A 500 14.31 30.62 -4.12
C VAL A 500 13.28 31.09 -3.08
N ALA A 501 13.74 31.39 -1.88
CA ALA A 501 12.90 32.02 -0.88
C ALA A 501 12.52 33.40 -1.44
N ALA A 502 11.22 33.60 -1.68
CA ALA A 502 10.66 34.91 -1.97
C ALA A 502 10.60 35.75 -0.69
#